data_AF-A0A2S8PE28-F1
#
_entry.id   AF-A0A2S8PE28-F1
#
_cell.length_a   1.000
_cell.length_b   1.000
_cell.length_c   1.000
_cell.angle_alpha   90.00
_cell.angle_beta   90.00
_cell.angle_gamma   90.00
#
_symmetry.space_group_name_H-M   'P 1'
#
loop_
_entity.id
_entity.type
_entity.pdbx_description
1 polymer ?
#
loop_
_entity_poly.entity_id
_entity_poly.type
_entity_poly.pdbx_seq_one_letter_code
_entity_poly.pdbx_strand_id
1 'polypeptide(L)'
;MYLVPYAATPTSKTDLESLPDLLVSSVLYANLVTEMQTSSLTAGEYKVYFVDSEGRMSAPSAKIVLQVKDEKGLSIARVNQGSSILVGESGFVLRDIISQELGQEIDQEPNQELDLLESRDINDLIQVKQDGDTLHISYNTDSRRFEVIANGIPLAEIGIQPVPDSSISVEPTEDGVRIWPGMEATESTEASLRFTLYSYTEEEERGAELGQVDLPIRFDFTAPTVTGVTYQDGVITVTTDQQMGALPLVNSITYSPSGAFNGDEHFLLDNVPVIALSEDFKQLTIDITELLLNELPLNENGKFRLVISDLRDAAGNLSDKETTLDVRISNVDPDAISEGE
;
A
#
# COMPACT_ATOMS: atom_id res chain seq x y z
N MET A 1 27.15 -29.35 -25.04
CA MET A 1 26.74 -28.16 -24.26
C MET A 1 27.18 -28.38 -22.83
N TYR A 2 27.81 -27.39 -22.22
CA TYR A 2 28.38 -27.45 -20.87
C TYR A 2 27.75 -26.31 -20.05
N LEU A 3 27.12 -26.64 -18.93
CA LEU A 3 26.63 -25.70 -17.94
C LEU A 3 27.59 -25.69 -16.76
N VAL A 4 28.14 -24.52 -16.44
CA VAL A 4 29.23 -24.37 -15.45
C VAL A 4 29.01 -23.12 -14.58
N PRO A 5 29.66 -23.03 -13.39
CA PRO A 5 29.50 -21.88 -12.51
C PRO A 5 29.93 -20.57 -13.20
N TYR A 6 29.20 -19.50 -12.94
CA TYR A 6 29.40 -18.21 -13.63
C TYR A 6 30.79 -17.62 -13.38
N ALA A 7 31.32 -17.81 -12.16
CA ALA A 7 32.66 -17.37 -11.75
C ALA A 7 33.80 -18.14 -12.44
N ALA A 8 33.54 -19.34 -12.98
CA ALA A 8 34.57 -20.11 -13.66
C ALA A 8 34.96 -19.46 -14.99
N THR A 9 36.26 -19.35 -15.29
CA THR A 9 36.76 -18.78 -16.55
C THR A 9 37.54 -19.81 -17.36
N PRO A 10 36.90 -20.90 -17.82
CA PRO A 10 37.58 -21.92 -18.62
C PRO A 10 38.02 -21.33 -19.95
N THR A 11 39.17 -21.79 -20.45
CA THR A 11 39.75 -21.39 -21.73
C THR A 11 39.83 -22.55 -22.72
N SER A 12 39.60 -23.78 -22.25
CA SER A 12 39.63 -24.99 -23.05
C SER A 12 38.53 -25.99 -22.65
N LYS A 13 38.29 -26.98 -23.50
CA LYS A 13 37.41 -28.12 -23.18
C LYS A 13 37.89 -28.88 -21.94
N THR A 14 39.21 -29.05 -21.80
CA THR A 14 39.80 -29.71 -20.63
C THR A 14 39.52 -28.94 -19.35
N ASP A 15 39.55 -27.60 -19.41
CA ASP A 15 39.22 -26.76 -18.25
C ASP A 15 37.77 -26.94 -17.86
N LEU A 16 36.84 -26.96 -18.83
CA LEU A 16 35.42 -27.22 -18.59
C LEU A 16 35.21 -28.57 -17.88
N GLU A 17 35.83 -29.63 -18.40
CA GLU A 17 35.71 -31.01 -17.90
C GLU A 17 36.39 -31.23 -16.53
N SER A 18 37.18 -30.26 -16.06
CA SER A 18 37.82 -30.30 -14.74
C SER A 18 37.00 -29.63 -13.62
N LEU A 19 35.90 -28.95 -13.97
CA LEU A 19 35.09 -28.22 -12.98
C LEU A 19 34.25 -29.17 -12.12
N PRO A 20 34.10 -28.89 -10.82
CA PRO A 20 33.37 -29.76 -9.89
C PRO A 20 31.85 -29.76 -10.12
N ASP A 21 31.27 -28.59 -10.45
CA ASP A 21 29.83 -28.43 -10.70
C ASP A 21 29.59 -28.28 -12.21
N LEU A 22 29.66 -29.40 -12.92
CA LEU A 22 29.49 -29.46 -14.37
C LEU A 22 28.26 -30.29 -14.75
N LEU A 23 27.45 -29.75 -15.66
CA LEU A 23 26.46 -30.52 -16.40
C LEU A 23 26.77 -30.53 -17.89
N VAL A 24 26.77 -31.71 -18.49
CA VAL A 24 27.03 -31.91 -19.92
C VAL A 24 25.80 -32.49 -20.59
N SER A 25 25.40 -31.88 -21.70
CA SER A 25 24.36 -32.43 -22.57
C SER A 25 24.79 -32.39 -24.03
N SER A 26 24.42 -33.44 -24.78
CA SER A 26 24.70 -33.55 -26.22
C SER A 26 23.64 -32.82 -27.02
N VAL A 27 24.07 -32.02 -28.00
CA VAL A 27 23.18 -31.30 -28.92
C VAL A 27 23.45 -31.83 -30.32
N LEU A 28 22.44 -32.39 -30.97
CA LEU A 28 22.57 -33.05 -32.27
C LEU A 28 22.57 -32.07 -33.45
N TYR A 29 21.76 -31.01 -33.38
CA TYR A 29 21.61 -30.02 -34.45
C TYR A 29 21.40 -28.62 -33.86
N ALA A 30 21.77 -27.60 -34.63
CA ALA A 30 21.45 -26.22 -34.29
C ALA A 30 19.92 -26.03 -34.19
N ASN A 31 19.48 -25.11 -33.32
CA ASN A 31 18.07 -24.78 -33.07
C ASN A 31 17.21 -25.91 -32.50
N LEU A 32 17.83 -27.01 -32.03
CA LEU A 32 17.12 -28.05 -31.30
C LEU A 32 16.90 -27.61 -29.85
N VAL A 33 15.65 -27.68 -29.37
CA VAL A 33 15.36 -27.55 -27.95
C VAL A 33 16.01 -28.73 -27.22
N THR A 34 16.93 -28.41 -26.30
CA THR A 34 17.65 -29.40 -25.51
C THR A 34 17.30 -29.20 -24.05
N GLU A 35 16.67 -30.20 -23.44
CA GLU A 35 16.35 -30.20 -22.02
C GLU A 35 17.55 -30.68 -21.19
N MET A 36 17.79 -30.02 -20.06
CA MET A 36 18.80 -30.42 -19.07
C MET A 36 18.14 -30.52 -17.70
N GLN A 37 18.34 -31.67 -17.04
CA GLN A 37 17.95 -31.86 -15.65
C GLN A 37 19.01 -31.24 -14.73
N THR A 38 18.62 -30.28 -13.88
CA THR A 38 19.54 -29.54 -13.00
C THR A 38 19.48 -30.01 -11.55
N SER A 39 18.85 -31.15 -11.28
CA SER A 39 18.63 -31.67 -9.91
C SER A 39 19.91 -32.00 -9.14
N SER A 40 21.04 -32.18 -9.84
CA SER A 40 22.35 -32.43 -9.24
C SER A 40 23.21 -31.17 -9.05
N LEU A 41 22.68 -30.00 -9.42
CA LEU A 41 23.39 -28.72 -9.32
C LEU A 41 22.95 -27.97 -8.07
N THR A 42 23.90 -27.28 -7.45
CA THR A 42 23.61 -26.32 -6.39
C THR A 42 22.93 -25.08 -6.98
N ALA A 43 22.04 -24.45 -6.22
CA ALA A 43 21.51 -23.14 -6.60
C ALA A 43 22.65 -22.11 -6.68
N GLY A 44 22.57 -21.20 -7.64
CA GLY A 44 23.63 -20.24 -7.90
C GLY A 44 23.65 -19.70 -9.32
N GLU A 45 24.71 -19.00 -9.66
CA GLU A 45 24.91 -18.38 -10.97
C GLU A 45 25.71 -19.30 -11.89
N TYR A 46 25.22 -19.49 -13.12
CA TYR A 46 25.80 -20.36 -14.13
C TYR A 46 25.90 -19.67 -15.49
N LYS A 47 26.63 -20.30 -16.42
CA LYS A 47 26.67 -19.95 -17.84
C LYS A 47 26.90 -21.19 -18.69
N VAL A 48 26.58 -21.07 -19.98
CA VAL A 48 26.65 -22.16 -20.94
C VAL A 48 27.77 -21.93 -21.94
N TYR A 49 28.47 -23.03 -22.29
CA TYR A 49 29.37 -23.13 -23.42
C TYR A 49 28.93 -24.22 -24.39
N PHE A 50 29.10 -23.97 -25.69
CA PHE A 50 29.03 -25.00 -26.72
C PHE A 50 30.45 -25.40 -27.11
N VAL A 51 30.65 -26.70 -27.25
CA VAL A 51 31.93 -27.29 -27.68
C VAL A 51 31.63 -28.24 -28.83
N ASP A 52 32.36 -28.11 -29.94
CA ASP A 52 32.20 -28.97 -31.11
C ASP A 52 33.06 -30.26 -31.04
N SER A 53 33.00 -31.08 -32.08
CA SER A 53 33.78 -32.32 -32.22
C SER A 53 35.29 -32.10 -32.22
N GLU A 54 35.76 -30.93 -32.69
CA GLU A 54 37.17 -30.56 -32.69
C GLU A 54 37.63 -29.94 -31.35
N GLY A 55 36.71 -29.78 -30.39
CA GLY A 55 37.01 -29.19 -29.08
C GLY A 55 37.05 -27.66 -29.08
N ARG A 56 36.56 -27.00 -30.14
CA ARG A 56 36.45 -25.53 -30.19
C ARG A 56 35.27 -25.09 -29.33
N MET A 57 35.50 -24.05 -28.53
CA MET A 57 34.53 -23.55 -27.55
C MET A 57 33.90 -22.24 -28.03
N SER A 58 32.61 -22.06 -27.77
CA SER A 58 31.90 -20.81 -28.02
C SER A 58 32.30 -19.72 -27.03
N ALA A 59 31.85 -18.48 -27.29
CA ALA A 59 31.72 -17.48 -26.23
C ALA A 59 30.72 -17.97 -25.16
N PRO A 60 30.85 -17.52 -23.88
CA PRO A 60 29.88 -17.85 -22.85
C PRO A 60 28.52 -17.24 -23.15
N SER A 61 27.46 -17.89 -22.66
CA SER A 61 26.13 -17.27 -22.59
C SER A 61 26.08 -16.11 -21.60
N ALA A 62 24.95 -15.39 -21.60
CA ALA A 62 24.57 -14.55 -20.47
C ALA A 62 24.43 -15.38 -19.18
N LYS A 63 24.44 -14.68 -18.05
CA LYS A 63 24.24 -15.27 -16.72
C LYS A 63 22.88 -15.97 -16.61
N ILE A 64 22.88 -17.17 -16.07
CA ILE A 64 21.70 -17.97 -15.73
C ILE A 64 21.69 -18.13 -14.22
N VAL A 65 20.55 -17.90 -13.57
CA VAL A 65 20.41 -18.10 -12.12
C VAL A 65 19.58 -19.36 -11.89
N LEU A 66 20.19 -20.37 -11.28
CA LEU A 66 19.49 -21.56 -10.80
C LEU A 66 19.05 -21.31 -9.36
N GLN A 67 17.79 -21.58 -9.09
CA GLN A 67 17.21 -21.55 -7.75
C GLN A 67 16.78 -22.96 -7.38
N VAL A 68 16.83 -23.28 -6.08
CA VAL A 68 16.24 -24.53 -5.61
C VAL A 68 14.75 -24.47 -5.93
N LYS A 69 14.26 -25.41 -6.73
CA LYS A 69 12.82 -25.62 -6.82
C LYS A 69 12.41 -26.19 -5.47
N ASP A 70 11.75 -25.37 -4.65
CA ASP A 70 11.08 -25.84 -3.44
C ASP A 70 10.24 -27.08 -3.78
N GLU A 71 10.36 -28.15 -3.00
CA GLU A 71 9.53 -29.35 -3.17
C GLU A 71 8.04 -29.02 -3.08
N LYS A 72 7.69 -27.91 -2.39
CA LYS A 72 6.32 -27.41 -2.28
C LYS A 72 5.91 -26.47 -3.42
N GLY A 73 6.79 -26.08 -4.33
CA GLY A 73 6.46 -25.23 -5.49
C GLY A 73 6.01 -23.81 -5.13
N LEU A 74 6.46 -23.27 -4.00
CA LEU A 74 6.07 -21.94 -3.54
C LEU A 74 6.84 -20.81 -4.23
N SER A 75 6.16 -19.69 -4.45
CA SER A 75 6.75 -18.45 -4.95
C SER A 75 6.07 -17.23 -4.33
N ILE A 76 6.81 -16.13 -4.16
CA ILE A 76 6.31 -14.86 -3.62
C ILE A 76 6.49 -13.74 -4.66
N ALA A 77 5.52 -12.85 -4.77
CA ALA A 77 5.57 -11.69 -5.65
C ALA A 77 4.72 -10.54 -5.09
N ARG A 78 4.91 -9.32 -5.63
CA ARG A 78 3.98 -8.21 -5.40
C ARG A 78 2.65 -8.55 -6.06
N VAL A 79 1.54 -8.12 -5.46
CA VAL A 79 0.23 -8.13 -6.12
C VAL A 79 0.26 -7.16 -7.31
N ASN A 80 0.78 -5.95 -7.07
CA ASN A 80 0.95 -4.93 -8.10
C ASN A 80 2.44 -4.54 -8.27
N GLN A 81 3.00 -4.78 -9.45
CA GLN A 81 4.44 -4.62 -9.70
C GLN A 81 4.93 -3.16 -9.67
N GLY A 82 4.03 -2.19 -9.84
CA GLY A 82 4.33 -0.75 -9.86
C GLY A 82 3.93 0.02 -8.60
N SER A 83 3.29 -0.61 -7.63
CA SER A 83 2.80 0.07 -6.43
C SER A 83 3.91 0.32 -5.41
N SER A 84 3.75 1.40 -4.65
CA SER A 84 4.52 1.69 -3.45
C SER A 84 3.58 1.78 -2.25
N ILE A 85 4.10 1.49 -1.07
CA ILE A 85 3.40 1.69 0.19
C ILE A 85 3.58 3.16 0.59
N LEU A 86 2.47 3.87 0.78
CA LEU A 86 2.48 5.24 1.32
C LEU A 86 2.48 5.16 2.85
N VAL A 87 3.38 5.88 3.53
CA VAL A 87 3.53 5.84 4.99
C VAL A 87 3.57 7.26 5.56
N GLY A 88 2.58 7.57 6.40
CA GLY A 88 2.52 8.79 7.21
C GLY A 88 3.31 8.71 8.51
N GLU A 89 3.32 9.81 9.28
CA GLU A 89 4.03 9.88 10.57
C GLU A 89 3.57 8.79 11.55
N SER A 90 2.27 8.50 11.55
CA SER A 90 1.67 7.52 12.48
C SER A 90 1.90 6.07 12.08
N GLY A 91 2.31 5.83 10.83
CA GLY A 91 2.43 4.50 10.26
C GLY A 91 1.06 3.81 10.05
N PHE A 92 1.08 2.49 9.98
CA PHE A 92 -0.10 1.64 9.86
C PHE A 92 0.18 0.24 10.43
N VAL A 93 -0.87 -0.57 10.60
CA VAL A 93 -0.79 -1.97 11.00
C VAL A 93 -1.11 -2.86 9.81
N LEU A 94 -0.16 -3.71 9.43
CA LEU A 94 -0.38 -4.75 8.44
C LEU A 94 -1.14 -5.92 9.08
N ARG A 95 -2.26 -6.33 8.52
CA ARG A 95 -3.18 -7.35 9.06
C ARG A 95 -3.57 -8.37 7.97
N ASP A 96 -4.27 -9.43 8.38
CA ASP A 96 -5.09 -10.27 7.50
C ASP A 96 -6.56 -9.93 7.77
N ILE A 97 -7.20 -9.17 6.87
CA ILE A 97 -8.53 -8.58 7.12
C ILE A 97 -9.64 -9.58 6.79
N ILE A 98 -9.43 -10.49 5.84
CA ILE A 98 -10.42 -11.49 5.40
C ILE A 98 -10.78 -12.48 6.53
N SER A 99 -9.85 -12.77 7.44
CA SER A 99 -10.10 -13.71 8.55
C SER A 99 -10.96 -13.14 9.68
N GLN A 100 -11.12 -11.82 9.81
CA GLN A 100 -11.92 -11.24 10.89
C GLN A 100 -13.41 -11.08 10.54
N GLU A 101 -13.77 -10.98 9.25
CA GLU A 101 -15.18 -10.87 8.82
C GLU A 101 -15.90 -12.22 8.65
N LEU A 102 -15.17 -13.33 8.45
CA LEU A 102 -15.76 -14.64 8.10
C LEU A 102 -15.93 -15.62 9.27
N GLY A 103 -15.71 -15.20 10.52
CA GLY A 103 -15.72 -16.12 11.66
C GLY A 103 -16.23 -15.61 13.01
N GLN A 104 -16.51 -14.32 13.17
CA GLN A 104 -17.10 -13.80 14.42
C GLN A 104 -18.33 -12.95 14.11
N GLU A 105 -19.48 -13.33 14.67
CA GLU A 105 -20.55 -12.38 14.96
C GLU A 105 -19.97 -11.36 15.93
N ILE A 106 -19.43 -10.27 15.41
CA ILE A 106 -19.00 -9.16 16.24
C ILE A 106 -20.26 -8.31 16.49
N ASP A 107 -20.87 -8.50 17.65
CA ASP A 107 -21.87 -7.61 18.27
C ASP A 107 -21.24 -6.23 18.65
N GLN A 108 -20.43 -5.65 17.77
CA GLN A 108 -19.88 -4.31 17.97
C GLN A 108 -20.38 -3.37 16.89
N GLU A 109 -20.97 -2.26 17.36
CA GLU A 109 -21.40 -1.15 16.55
C GLU A 109 -20.29 -0.69 15.58
N PRO A 110 -20.68 -0.18 14.39
CA PRO A 110 -19.76 0.16 13.32
C PRO A 110 -18.96 1.42 13.68
N ASN A 111 -17.88 1.24 14.44
CA ASN A 111 -16.75 2.19 14.44
C ASN A 111 -15.72 1.86 13.34
N GLN A 112 -16.06 0.94 12.42
CA GLN A 112 -15.17 0.32 11.43
C GLN A 112 -14.66 1.24 10.30
N GLU A 113 -15.15 2.49 10.18
CA GLU A 113 -14.63 3.43 9.16
C GLU A 113 -13.30 4.09 9.57
N LEU A 114 -12.97 4.17 10.87
CA LEU A 114 -11.74 4.81 11.35
C LEU A 114 -10.50 3.90 11.30
N ASP A 115 -10.67 2.57 11.26
CA ASP A 115 -9.57 1.60 11.27
C ASP A 115 -8.95 1.32 9.89
N LEU A 116 -9.59 1.76 8.79
CA LEU A 116 -9.16 1.43 7.42
C LEU A 116 -7.93 2.22 6.95
N LEU A 117 -7.69 3.42 7.48
CA LEU A 117 -6.46 4.19 7.18
C LEU A 117 -5.27 3.74 8.04
N GLU A 118 -5.55 3.23 9.24
CA GLU A 118 -4.55 2.76 10.18
C GLU A 118 -4.19 1.29 9.98
N SER A 119 -4.88 0.57 9.08
CA SER A 119 -4.61 -0.82 8.76
C SER A 119 -4.54 -1.11 7.27
N ARG A 120 -3.81 -2.16 6.90
CA ARG A 120 -3.70 -2.65 5.50
C ARG A 120 -3.69 -4.16 5.48
N ASP A 121 -4.32 -4.77 4.47
CA ASP A 121 -4.24 -6.22 4.27
C ASP A 121 -2.91 -6.61 3.62
N ILE A 122 -2.20 -7.58 4.19
CA ILE A 122 -0.99 -8.15 3.59
C ILE A 122 -1.26 -8.80 2.23
N ASN A 123 -2.45 -9.37 2.04
CA ASN A 123 -2.86 -10.04 0.81
C ASN A 123 -3.12 -9.05 -0.36
N ASP A 124 -3.25 -7.75 -0.06
CA ASP A 124 -3.31 -6.69 -1.09
C ASP A 124 -1.91 -6.24 -1.53
N LEU A 125 -0.87 -6.52 -0.75
CA LEU A 125 0.49 -6.07 -1.01
C LEU A 125 1.34 -7.15 -1.70
N ILE A 126 1.29 -8.37 -1.17
CA ILE A 126 2.05 -9.51 -1.66
C ILE A 126 1.13 -10.71 -1.90
N GLN A 127 1.54 -11.57 -2.83
CA GLN A 127 0.88 -12.83 -3.12
C GLN A 127 1.90 -13.96 -3.01
N VAL A 128 1.48 -15.06 -2.42
CA VAL A 128 2.22 -16.32 -2.44
C VAL A 128 1.46 -17.31 -3.30
N LYS A 129 2.16 -17.99 -4.20
CA LYS A 129 1.57 -18.99 -5.10
C LYS A 129 2.19 -20.35 -4.92
N GLN A 130 1.36 -21.39 -4.98
CA GLN A 130 1.75 -22.78 -5.09
C GLN A 130 1.23 -23.33 -6.42
N ASP A 131 2.13 -23.78 -7.29
CA ASP A 131 1.78 -24.36 -8.60
C ASP A 131 0.85 -23.50 -9.48
N GLY A 132 0.84 -22.17 -9.24
CA GLY A 132 0.03 -21.19 -9.96
C GLY A 132 -1.18 -20.66 -9.18
N ASP A 133 -1.63 -21.37 -8.14
CA ASP A 133 -2.75 -20.98 -7.29
C ASP A 133 -2.28 -20.04 -6.17
N THR A 134 -3.04 -18.96 -5.94
CA THR A 134 -2.75 -18.02 -4.84
C THR A 134 -3.17 -18.63 -3.51
N LEU A 135 -2.24 -18.65 -2.56
CA LEU A 135 -2.47 -19.07 -1.18
C LEU A 135 -2.80 -17.86 -0.31
N HIS A 136 -3.54 -18.11 0.77
CA HIS A 136 -3.89 -17.10 1.76
C HIS A 136 -2.74 -16.89 2.75
N ILE A 137 -2.48 -15.62 3.07
CA ILE A 137 -1.53 -15.22 4.12
C ILE A 137 -2.33 -14.80 5.34
N SER A 138 -2.11 -15.50 6.46
CA SER A 138 -2.81 -15.28 7.72
C SER A 138 -1.85 -14.77 8.79
N TYR A 139 -2.33 -13.92 9.68
CA TYR A 139 -1.59 -13.55 10.88
C TYR A 139 -1.90 -14.53 12.01
N ASN A 140 -0.86 -15.19 12.54
CA ASN A 140 -0.98 -16.05 13.73
C ASN A 140 -0.70 -15.19 14.98
N THR A 141 -1.73 -15.00 15.81
CA THR A 141 -1.67 -14.15 17.01
C THR A 141 -0.81 -14.74 18.13
N ASP A 142 -0.67 -16.08 18.18
CA ASP A 142 0.13 -16.77 19.19
C ASP A 142 1.63 -16.66 18.87
N SER A 143 2.00 -16.90 17.62
CA SER A 143 3.40 -16.80 17.17
C SER A 143 3.81 -15.37 16.78
N ARG A 144 2.82 -14.47 16.61
CA ARG A 144 2.96 -13.09 16.12
C ARG A 144 3.65 -13.01 14.75
N ARG A 145 3.38 -13.99 13.88
CA ARG A 145 3.99 -14.11 12.54
C ARG A 145 2.91 -14.23 11.47
N PHE A 146 3.26 -13.83 10.26
CA PHE A 146 2.46 -14.13 9.08
C PHE A 146 2.83 -15.53 8.55
N GLU A 147 1.81 -16.34 8.31
CA GLU A 147 1.92 -17.71 7.83
C GLU A 147 1.14 -17.87 6.52
N VAL A 148 1.71 -18.62 5.58
CA VAL A 148 1.01 -19.00 4.36
C VAL A 148 0.29 -20.31 4.60
N ILE A 149 -1.04 -20.29 4.53
CA ILE A 149 -1.88 -21.43 4.89
C ILE A 149 -2.43 -22.09 3.63
N ALA A 150 -2.35 -23.41 3.57
CA ALA A 150 -3.08 -24.22 2.60
C ALA A 150 -3.89 -25.29 3.33
N ASN A 151 -5.20 -25.33 3.07
CA ASN A 151 -6.12 -26.30 3.70
C ASN A 151 -6.03 -26.33 5.25
N GLY A 152 -5.81 -25.17 5.88
CA GLY A 152 -5.67 -25.04 7.33
C GLY A 152 -4.32 -25.48 7.90
N ILE A 153 -3.32 -25.78 7.04
CA ILE A 153 -1.97 -26.17 7.45
C ILE A 153 -0.98 -25.07 7.03
N PRO A 154 -0.11 -24.60 7.94
CA PRO A 154 0.93 -23.65 7.59
C PRO A 154 2.00 -24.32 6.71
N LEU A 155 2.30 -23.70 5.56
CA LEU A 155 3.28 -24.20 4.60
C LEU A 155 4.59 -23.42 4.61
N ALA A 156 4.51 -22.12 4.93
CA ALA A 156 5.61 -21.18 4.96
C ALA A 156 5.34 -20.02 5.93
N GLU A 157 6.38 -19.29 6.28
CA GLU A 157 6.32 -18.06 7.08
C GLU A 157 6.76 -16.86 6.25
N ILE A 158 6.25 -15.66 6.58
CA ILE A 158 6.68 -14.39 5.98
C ILE A 158 7.48 -13.60 7.01
N GLY A 159 8.75 -13.35 6.69
CA GLY A 159 9.56 -12.36 7.39
C GLY A 159 9.42 -10.98 6.74
N ILE A 160 9.28 -9.94 7.58
CA ILE A 160 9.19 -8.54 7.13
C ILE A 160 10.41 -7.80 7.67
N GLN A 161 11.16 -7.14 6.78
CA GLN A 161 12.38 -6.43 7.12
C GLN A 161 12.46 -5.07 6.40
N PRO A 162 12.83 -3.99 7.10
CA PRO A 162 13.08 -2.70 6.48
C PRO A 162 14.38 -2.71 5.68
N VAL A 163 14.41 -2.01 4.54
CA VAL A 163 15.59 -1.84 3.71
C VAL A 163 15.71 -0.36 3.30
N PRO A 164 16.70 0.40 3.82
CA PRO A 164 17.69 -0.01 4.83
C PRO A 164 17.08 -0.16 6.23
N ASP A 165 17.76 -0.89 7.13
CA ASP A 165 17.23 -1.31 8.44
C ASP A 165 16.70 -0.17 9.33
N SER A 166 17.24 1.04 9.19
CA SER A 166 16.86 2.20 10.00
C SER A 166 15.77 3.09 9.38
N SER A 167 15.32 2.78 8.16
CA SER A 167 14.38 3.63 7.43
C SER A 167 12.94 3.50 7.92
N ILE A 168 12.58 2.31 8.41
CA ILE A 168 11.23 1.95 8.83
C ILE A 168 11.39 1.09 10.09
N SER A 169 10.50 1.27 11.05
CA SER A 169 10.38 0.41 12.23
C SER A 169 9.27 -0.60 11.99
N VAL A 170 9.53 -1.85 12.37
CA VAL A 170 8.64 -3.00 12.17
C VAL A 170 8.51 -3.73 13.50
N GLU A 171 7.29 -3.83 14.03
CA GLU A 171 7.02 -4.45 15.32
C GLU A 171 5.78 -5.34 15.27
N PRO A 172 5.89 -6.64 15.58
CA PRO A 172 4.72 -7.51 15.75
C PRO A 172 3.85 -7.07 16.93
N THR A 173 2.55 -7.03 16.74
CA THR A 173 1.52 -6.67 17.72
C THR A 173 0.60 -7.86 18.00
N GLU A 174 -0.51 -7.67 18.71
CA GLU A 174 -1.48 -8.75 18.96
C GLU A 174 -2.26 -9.12 17.69
N ASP A 175 -2.45 -8.16 16.78
CA ASP A 175 -3.40 -8.32 15.67
C ASP A 175 -2.76 -8.15 14.28
N GLY A 176 -1.43 -8.01 14.23
CA GLY A 176 -0.72 -7.73 12.98
C GLY A 176 0.69 -7.21 13.22
N VAL A 177 1.28 -6.58 12.20
CA VAL A 177 2.62 -6.00 12.29
C VAL A 177 2.50 -4.49 12.11
N ARG A 178 2.90 -3.73 13.13
CA ARG A 178 2.94 -2.27 13.08
C ARG A 178 4.17 -1.83 12.29
N ILE A 179 3.95 -0.88 11.39
CA ILE A 179 4.94 -0.34 10.46
C ILE A 179 4.88 1.17 10.54
N TRP A 180 5.99 1.83 10.87
CA TRP A 180 6.05 3.29 10.95
C TRP A 180 7.43 3.80 10.54
N PRO A 181 7.58 5.09 10.23
CA PRO A 181 8.86 5.65 9.83
C PRO A 181 9.95 5.44 10.88
N GLY A 182 11.18 5.19 10.42
CA GLY A 182 12.35 5.28 11.27
C GLY A 182 12.57 6.72 11.74
N MET A 183 13.25 6.90 12.87
CA MET A 183 13.42 8.21 13.53
C MET A 183 14.03 9.29 12.64
N GLU A 184 14.86 8.92 11.66
CA GLU A 184 15.55 9.82 10.74
C GLU A 184 14.94 9.81 9.32
N ALA A 185 13.80 9.15 9.13
CA ALA A 185 13.12 9.13 7.85
C ALA A 185 12.58 10.53 7.53
N THR A 186 12.67 10.90 6.25
CA THR A 186 12.08 12.11 5.66
C THR A 186 11.30 11.71 4.42
N GLU A 187 10.49 12.61 3.87
CA GLU A 187 9.79 12.38 2.59
C GLU A 187 10.74 12.07 1.41
N SER A 188 12.03 12.41 1.54
CA SER A 188 13.06 12.12 0.55
C SER A 188 13.79 10.78 0.77
N THR A 189 13.52 10.08 1.87
CA THR A 189 14.19 8.82 2.21
C THR A 189 13.75 7.71 1.26
N GLU A 190 14.71 7.14 0.52
CA GLU A 190 14.48 5.93 -0.26
C GLU A 190 14.45 4.70 0.66
N ALA A 191 13.33 3.99 0.68
CA ALA A 191 13.13 2.82 1.53
C ALA A 191 12.25 1.77 0.85
N SER A 192 12.34 0.54 1.34
CA SER A 192 11.44 -0.55 0.97
C SER A 192 11.23 -1.50 2.14
N LEU A 193 10.11 -2.22 2.11
CA LEU A 193 9.88 -3.38 2.97
C LEU A 193 10.18 -4.65 2.18
N ARG A 194 11.11 -5.44 2.68
CA ARG A 194 11.42 -6.76 2.17
C ARG A 194 10.53 -7.79 2.85
N PHE A 195 9.80 -8.52 2.03
CA PHE A 195 9.03 -9.68 2.43
C PHE A 195 9.78 -10.93 1.97
N THR A 196 10.22 -11.73 2.92
CA THR A 196 10.95 -12.97 2.65
C THR A 196 10.11 -14.17 3.04
N LEU A 197 9.89 -15.08 2.10
CA LEU A 197 9.19 -16.33 2.31
C LEU A 197 10.18 -17.37 2.84
N TYR A 198 9.88 -17.97 3.99
CA TYR A 198 10.68 -19.03 4.60
C TYR A 198 9.87 -20.32 4.66
N SER A 199 10.53 -21.47 4.52
CA SER A 199 9.89 -22.76 4.77
C SER A 199 9.40 -22.85 6.21
N TYR A 200 8.19 -23.38 6.41
CA TYR A 200 7.65 -23.52 7.76
C TYR A 200 8.45 -24.51 8.61
N THR A 201 8.63 -24.17 9.88
CA THR A 201 9.28 -24.96 10.93
C THR A 201 8.43 -24.84 12.21
N GLU A 202 8.24 -25.94 12.94
CA GLU A 202 7.58 -25.89 14.27
C GLU A 202 8.53 -25.35 15.36
N GLU A 203 9.82 -25.24 15.06
CA GLU A 203 10.84 -24.67 15.93
C GLU A 203 10.86 -23.14 15.82
N GLU A 204 11.29 -22.43 16.87
CA GLU A 204 11.32 -20.96 16.86
C GLU A 204 12.28 -20.36 15.82
N GLU A 205 13.20 -21.16 15.29
CA GLU A 205 14.15 -20.78 14.25
C GLU A 205 13.46 -20.69 12.88
N ARG A 206 13.84 -19.67 12.09
CA ARG A 206 13.36 -19.54 10.71
C ARG A 206 13.89 -20.69 9.86
N GLY A 207 13.01 -21.25 9.02
CA GLY A 207 13.40 -22.22 8.00
C GLY A 207 14.23 -21.63 6.86
N ALA A 208 14.41 -22.41 5.80
CA ALA A 208 15.16 -22.01 4.62
C ALA A 208 14.42 -20.92 3.83
N GLU A 209 15.16 -19.95 3.29
CA GLU A 209 14.60 -18.92 2.40
C GLU A 209 14.14 -19.56 1.07
N LEU A 210 12.88 -19.30 0.71
CA LEU A 210 12.23 -19.79 -0.51
C LEU A 210 12.12 -18.71 -1.58
N GLY A 211 12.12 -17.44 -1.17
CA GLY A 211 12.08 -16.30 -2.08
C GLY A 211 11.85 -15.00 -1.33
N GLN A 212 11.96 -13.88 -2.05
CA GLN A 212 11.76 -12.56 -1.46
C GLN A 212 11.20 -11.58 -2.48
N VAL A 213 10.55 -10.55 -1.97
CA VAL A 213 10.10 -9.39 -2.75
C VAL A 213 10.24 -8.12 -1.94
N ASP A 214 10.78 -7.08 -2.55
CA ASP A 214 10.88 -5.76 -1.93
C ASP A 214 9.66 -4.94 -2.35
N LEU A 215 9.03 -4.18 -1.46
CA LEU A 215 7.95 -3.23 -1.77
C LEU A 215 8.44 -1.81 -1.48
N PRO A 216 8.56 -0.93 -2.49
CA PRO A 216 9.02 0.43 -2.29
C PRO A 216 8.10 1.20 -1.34
N ILE A 217 8.69 2.03 -0.49
CA ILE A 217 7.98 2.94 0.42
C ILE A 217 8.10 4.36 -0.11
N ARG A 218 7.00 5.12 0.01
CA ARG A 218 6.98 6.57 -0.10
C ARG A 218 6.53 7.14 1.23
N PHE A 219 7.33 8.03 1.78
CA PHE A 219 6.99 8.77 2.99
C PHE A 219 6.26 10.06 2.60
N ASP A 220 5.24 10.39 3.37
CA ASP A 220 4.49 11.63 3.27
C ASP A 220 4.17 12.06 4.69
N PHE A 221 4.76 13.14 5.17
CA PHE A 221 4.59 13.63 6.55
C PHE A 221 3.86 14.97 6.58
N THR A 222 3.41 15.44 5.42
CA THR A 222 2.80 16.75 5.30
C THR A 222 1.28 16.58 5.38
N ALA A 223 0.69 17.04 6.48
CA ALA A 223 -0.76 17.08 6.63
C ALA A 223 -1.44 17.91 5.51
N PRO A 224 -2.68 17.57 5.13
CA PRO A 224 -3.41 18.36 4.15
C PRO A 224 -3.72 19.76 4.71
N THR A 225 -3.75 20.76 3.84
CA THR A 225 -4.14 22.12 4.19
C THR A 225 -5.32 22.59 3.34
N VAL A 226 -6.23 23.32 3.94
CA VAL A 226 -7.34 23.95 3.22
C VAL A 226 -6.79 25.13 2.42
N THR A 227 -6.91 25.06 1.10
CA THR A 227 -6.45 26.11 0.18
C THR A 227 -7.56 27.04 -0.29
N GLY A 228 -8.82 26.63 -0.13
CA GLY A 228 -9.96 27.44 -0.52
C GLY A 228 -11.26 26.96 0.11
N VAL A 229 -12.16 27.91 0.37
CA VAL A 229 -13.54 27.63 0.77
C VAL A 229 -14.46 28.56 0.01
N THR A 230 -15.46 28.01 -0.66
CA THR A 230 -16.45 28.75 -1.42
C THR A 230 -17.86 28.37 -1.00
N TYR A 231 -18.81 29.26 -1.25
CA TYR A 231 -20.23 29.01 -1.10
C TYR A 231 -20.93 29.41 -2.39
N GLN A 232 -21.78 28.55 -2.90
CA GLN A 232 -22.65 28.84 -4.04
C GLN A 232 -23.95 28.03 -3.89
N ASP A 233 -25.09 28.71 -3.99
CA ASP A 233 -26.43 28.11 -4.12
C ASP A 233 -26.72 26.97 -3.12
N GLY A 234 -26.42 27.19 -1.83
CA GLY A 234 -26.65 26.20 -0.78
C GLY A 234 -25.54 25.15 -0.61
N VAL A 235 -24.47 25.22 -1.40
CA VAL A 235 -23.35 24.28 -1.32
C VAL A 235 -22.08 25.00 -0.87
N ILE A 236 -21.46 24.48 0.19
CA ILE A 236 -20.13 24.90 0.64
C ILE A 236 -19.12 23.91 0.07
N THR A 237 -18.09 24.42 -0.62
CA THR A 237 -16.98 23.60 -1.13
C THR A 237 -15.69 23.96 -0.41
N VAL A 238 -15.07 22.97 0.23
CA VAL A 238 -13.75 23.08 0.85
C VAL A 238 -12.74 22.38 -0.05
N THR A 239 -11.65 23.07 -0.42
CA THR A 239 -10.58 22.54 -1.27
C THR A 239 -9.30 22.37 -0.47
N THR A 240 -8.63 21.24 -0.64
CA THR A 240 -7.32 20.95 -0.03
C THR A 240 -6.19 20.94 -1.06
N ASP A 241 -4.95 21.15 -0.62
CA ASP A 241 -3.75 21.01 -1.45
C ASP A 241 -3.45 19.54 -1.82
N GLN A 242 -3.83 18.61 -0.94
CA GLN A 242 -3.60 17.18 -1.05
C GLN A 242 -4.90 16.38 -1.06
N GLN A 243 -4.83 15.11 -1.47
CA GLN A 243 -6.00 14.23 -1.47
C GLN A 243 -6.34 13.81 -0.04
N MET A 244 -7.63 13.87 0.30
CA MET A 244 -8.16 13.38 1.57
C MET A 244 -8.20 11.84 1.56
N GLY A 245 -7.78 11.24 2.67
CA GLY A 245 -7.82 9.78 2.85
C GLY A 245 -9.20 9.26 3.28
N ALA A 246 -9.99 10.10 3.93
CA ALA A 246 -11.34 9.80 4.38
C ALA A 246 -12.22 11.06 4.40
N LEU A 247 -13.52 10.87 4.58
CA LEU A 247 -14.46 11.95 4.82
C LEU A 247 -14.16 12.62 6.17
N PRO A 248 -13.86 13.93 6.21
CA PRO A 248 -13.66 14.64 7.46
C PRO A 248 -15.01 14.87 8.18
N LEU A 249 -14.95 15.10 9.49
CA LEU A 249 -16.12 15.35 10.32
C LEU A 249 -16.47 16.85 10.32
N VAL A 250 -17.69 17.20 9.94
CA VAL A 250 -18.21 18.57 10.02
C VAL A 250 -18.91 18.74 11.37
N ASN A 251 -18.22 19.34 12.34
CA ASN A 251 -18.69 19.46 13.72
C ASN A 251 -19.76 20.55 13.90
N SER A 252 -19.62 21.66 13.19
CA SER A 252 -20.61 22.74 13.24
C SER A 252 -20.59 23.60 11.99
N ILE A 253 -21.76 24.17 11.69
CA ILE A 253 -21.97 25.18 10.66
C ILE A 253 -22.81 26.27 11.32
N THR A 254 -22.26 27.47 11.34
CA THR A 254 -22.86 28.62 12.00
C THR A 254 -22.92 29.77 11.01
N TYR A 255 -24.06 30.42 10.87
CA TYR A 255 -24.25 31.56 9.98
C TYR A 255 -24.33 32.86 10.76
N SER A 256 -23.54 33.87 10.39
CA SER A 256 -23.71 35.25 10.88
C SER A 256 -24.18 36.14 9.73
N PRO A 257 -25.36 36.79 9.84
CA PRO A 257 -25.85 37.75 8.84
C PRO A 257 -24.97 38.99 8.72
N SER A 258 -24.35 39.45 9.80
CA SER A 258 -23.41 40.58 9.78
C SER A 258 -22.00 40.18 9.32
N GLY A 259 -21.72 38.88 9.25
CA GLY A 259 -20.40 38.33 8.98
C GLY A 259 -19.43 38.45 10.17
N ALA A 260 -19.93 38.79 11.35
CA ALA A 260 -19.20 38.85 12.61
C ALA A 260 -19.82 37.89 13.63
N PHE A 261 -19.03 37.00 14.21
CA PHE A 261 -19.50 35.99 15.16
C PHE A 261 -19.40 36.53 16.59
N ASN A 262 -20.33 37.40 16.96
CA ASN A 262 -20.35 38.13 18.24
C ASN A 262 -21.74 38.23 18.90
N GLY A 263 -22.64 37.29 18.60
CA GLY A 263 -23.94 37.13 19.24
C GLY A 263 -25.15 37.29 18.32
N ASP A 264 -24.96 37.42 17.01
CA ASP A 264 -26.03 37.42 15.99
C ASP A 264 -26.05 36.14 15.16
N GLU A 265 -25.24 35.15 15.54
CA GLU A 265 -25.10 33.90 14.82
C GLU A 265 -26.27 32.93 14.98
N HIS A 266 -26.51 32.16 13.93
CA HIS A 266 -27.50 31.11 13.84
C HIS A 266 -26.79 29.77 13.64
N PHE A 267 -27.01 28.84 14.56
CA PHE A 267 -26.48 27.49 14.48
C PHE A 267 -27.34 26.67 13.52
N LEU A 268 -26.74 26.10 12.47
CA LEU A 268 -27.48 25.41 11.41
C LEU A 268 -27.54 23.89 11.58
N LEU A 269 -26.78 23.33 12.53
CA LEU A 269 -26.49 21.90 12.58
C LEU A 269 -27.34 21.16 13.62
N ASP A 270 -28.67 21.17 13.45
CA ASP A 270 -29.56 20.17 14.10
C ASP A 270 -29.81 18.94 13.21
N ASN A 271 -29.47 19.00 11.91
CA ASN A 271 -29.55 17.90 10.95
C ASN A 271 -28.21 17.69 10.23
N VAL A 272 -27.88 16.43 9.91
CA VAL A 272 -26.62 16.04 9.25
C VAL A 272 -26.63 16.54 7.80
N PRO A 273 -25.72 17.45 7.37
CA PRO A 273 -25.64 17.89 5.99
C PRO A 273 -25.28 16.71 5.07
N VAL A 274 -25.66 16.79 3.80
CA VAL A 274 -25.16 15.83 2.81
C VAL A 274 -23.73 16.21 2.49
N ILE A 275 -22.79 15.32 2.80
CA ILE A 275 -21.35 15.51 2.60
C ILE A 275 -20.88 14.54 1.52
N ALA A 276 -20.10 15.04 0.57
CA ALA A 276 -19.48 14.21 -0.47
C ALA A 276 -18.05 14.66 -0.77
N LEU A 277 -17.24 13.72 -1.26
CA LEU A 277 -15.91 13.99 -1.81
C LEU A 277 -15.97 14.03 -3.34
N SER A 278 -15.14 14.87 -3.93
CA SER A 278 -14.86 14.83 -5.37
C SER A 278 -14.16 13.53 -5.76
N GLU A 279 -14.21 13.17 -7.05
CA GLU A 279 -13.53 11.98 -7.58
C GLU A 279 -12.00 11.98 -7.34
N ASP A 280 -11.38 13.16 -7.27
CA ASP A 280 -9.96 13.33 -6.98
C ASP A 280 -9.66 13.44 -5.48
N PHE A 281 -10.68 13.38 -4.63
CA PHE A 281 -10.61 13.47 -3.17
C PHE A 281 -9.95 14.78 -2.67
N LYS A 282 -9.90 15.84 -3.48
CA LYS A 282 -9.35 17.15 -3.08
C LYS A 282 -10.41 18.18 -2.72
N GLN A 283 -11.68 17.85 -2.91
CA GLN A 283 -12.79 18.73 -2.58
C GLN A 283 -13.83 18.01 -1.73
N LEU A 284 -14.27 18.70 -0.69
CA LEU A 284 -15.38 18.33 0.16
C LEU A 284 -16.54 19.26 -0.16
N THR A 285 -17.67 18.70 -0.57
CA THR A 285 -18.91 19.45 -0.78
C THR A 285 -19.88 19.17 0.36
N ILE A 286 -20.42 20.23 0.94
CA ILE A 286 -21.38 20.18 2.03
C ILE A 286 -22.65 20.89 1.54
N ASP A 287 -23.69 20.12 1.26
CA ASP A 287 -24.98 20.65 0.84
C ASP A 287 -25.81 21.03 2.09
N ILE A 288 -26.08 22.32 2.21
CA ILE A 288 -26.86 22.93 3.29
C ILE A 288 -28.20 23.47 2.77
N THR A 289 -28.62 23.15 1.54
CA THR A 289 -29.84 23.67 0.93
C THR A 289 -31.06 23.44 1.82
N GLU A 290 -31.22 22.21 2.33
CA GLU A 290 -32.33 21.85 3.24
C GLU A 290 -32.25 22.58 4.58
N LEU A 291 -31.05 22.91 5.07
CA LEU A 291 -30.85 23.69 6.30
C LEU A 291 -31.25 25.16 6.12
N LEU A 292 -31.26 25.65 4.88
CA LEU A 292 -31.61 27.03 4.53
C LEU A 292 -33.10 27.22 4.23
N LEU A 293 -33.85 26.15 3.95
CA LEU A 293 -35.20 26.21 3.34
C LEU A 293 -36.26 26.92 4.18
N ASN A 294 -36.05 27.18 5.48
CA ASN A 294 -37.08 27.79 6.33
C ASN A 294 -36.62 28.81 7.38
N GLU A 295 -35.32 29.09 7.56
CA GLU A 295 -34.88 29.77 8.78
C GLU A 295 -34.13 31.10 8.61
N LEU A 296 -33.52 31.42 7.45
CA LEU A 296 -32.54 32.54 7.42
C LEU A 296 -32.54 33.35 6.12
N PRO A 297 -32.84 34.66 6.16
CA PRO A 297 -32.54 35.54 5.04
C PRO A 297 -31.02 35.70 4.90
N LEU A 298 -30.47 35.10 3.83
CA LEU A 298 -29.06 35.23 3.50
C LEU A 298 -28.74 36.68 3.11
N ASN A 299 -27.65 37.22 3.65
CA ASN A 299 -27.17 38.57 3.41
C ASN A 299 -25.87 38.50 2.59
N GLU A 300 -25.66 39.45 1.69
CA GLU A 300 -24.42 39.59 0.91
C GLU A 300 -23.16 39.79 1.79
N ASN A 301 -23.33 40.35 2.99
CA ASN A 301 -22.26 40.51 3.98
C ASN A 301 -22.15 39.32 4.93
N GLY A 302 -23.07 38.36 4.81
CA GLY A 302 -23.15 37.19 5.66
C GLY A 302 -21.96 36.25 5.47
N LYS A 303 -21.67 35.49 6.52
CA LYS A 303 -20.65 34.43 6.50
C LYS A 303 -21.16 33.18 7.16
N PHE A 304 -20.71 32.03 6.65
CA PHE A 304 -20.74 30.80 7.41
C PHE A 304 -19.40 30.57 8.08
N ARG A 305 -19.44 29.99 9.27
CA ARG A 305 -18.30 29.42 9.98
C ARG A 305 -18.48 27.92 10.05
N LEU A 306 -17.49 27.20 9.58
CA LEU A 306 -17.43 25.75 9.63
C LEU A 306 -16.35 25.36 10.63
N VAL A 307 -16.64 24.35 11.44
CA VAL A 307 -15.63 23.66 12.24
C VAL A 307 -15.54 22.24 11.73
N ILE A 308 -14.38 21.86 11.21
CA ILE A 308 -14.11 20.54 10.64
C ILE A 308 -13.03 19.87 11.48
N SER A 309 -13.20 18.59 11.83
CA SER A 309 -12.17 17.76 12.44
C SER A 309 -11.85 16.55 11.57
N ASP A 310 -10.77 15.85 11.93
CA ASP A 310 -10.31 14.64 11.23
C ASP A 310 -10.02 14.84 9.74
N LEU A 311 -9.59 16.05 9.37
CA LEU A 311 -9.06 16.30 8.03
C LEU A 311 -7.72 15.58 7.88
N ARG A 312 -7.72 14.48 7.12
CA ARG A 312 -6.56 13.60 6.94
C ARG A 312 -6.28 13.33 5.48
N ASP A 313 -5.01 13.18 5.13
CA ASP A 313 -4.61 12.75 3.79
C ASP A 313 -4.63 11.23 3.63
N ALA A 314 -4.26 10.74 2.44
CA ALA A 314 -4.15 9.31 2.14
C ALA A 314 -2.99 8.61 2.87
N ALA A 315 -2.04 9.34 3.44
CA ALA A 315 -0.97 8.81 4.28
C ALA A 315 -1.38 8.73 5.77
N GLY A 316 -2.53 9.32 6.13
CA GLY A 316 -3.07 9.37 7.47
C GLY A 316 -2.61 10.59 8.29
N ASN A 317 -1.90 11.55 7.68
CA ASN A 317 -1.45 12.74 8.39
C ASN A 317 -2.66 13.64 8.67
N LEU A 318 -2.83 14.00 9.94
CA LEU A 318 -3.94 14.81 10.43
C LEU A 318 -3.55 16.29 10.40
N SER A 319 -4.41 17.13 9.84
CA SER A 319 -4.33 18.59 9.98
C SER A 319 -4.52 19.03 11.45
N ASP A 320 -4.69 20.33 11.69
CA ASP A 320 -5.13 20.76 13.03
C ASP A 320 -6.38 19.99 13.45
N LYS A 321 -6.38 19.49 14.70
CA LYS A 321 -7.44 18.64 15.28
C LYS A 321 -8.84 19.19 15.02
N GLU A 322 -8.96 20.52 15.02
CA GLU A 322 -10.12 21.25 14.55
C GLU A 322 -9.68 22.42 13.67
N THR A 323 -10.22 22.49 12.46
CA THR A 323 -10.01 23.59 11.52
C THR A 323 -11.28 24.45 11.48
N THR A 324 -11.14 25.74 11.80
CA THR A 324 -12.23 26.73 11.69
C THR A 324 -12.11 27.52 10.39
N LEU A 325 -13.17 27.51 9.58
CA LEU A 325 -13.19 28.13 8.26
C LEU A 325 -14.34 29.14 8.17
N ASP A 326 -14.03 30.38 7.80
CA ASP A 326 -15.03 31.42 7.54
C ASP A 326 -15.22 31.59 6.02
N VAL A 327 -16.42 31.33 5.52
CA VAL A 327 -16.79 31.45 4.10
C VAL A 327 -17.78 32.58 3.90
N ARG A 328 -17.48 33.47 2.96
CA ARG A 328 -18.39 34.57 2.59
C ARG A 328 -19.42 34.08 1.60
N ILE A 329 -20.63 34.59 1.74
CA ILE A 329 -21.63 34.50 0.68
C ILE A 329 -21.14 35.42 -0.45
N SER A 330 -20.70 34.84 -1.56
CA SER A 330 -20.15 35.58 -2.70
C SER A 330 -21.17 35.53 -3.83
N ASN A 331 -21.75 36.70 -4.17
CA ASN A 331 -22.76 36.92 -5.22
C ASN A 331 -24.08 36.13 -5.07
N VAL A 332 -25.01 36.70 -4.30
CA VAL A 332 -26.43 36.60 -4.65
C VAL A 332 -26.62 37.57 -5.82
N ASP A 333 -26.84 37.08 -7.04
CA ASP A 333 -27.35 37.95 -8.11
C ASP A 333 -28.74 38.44 -7.68
N PRO A 334 -28.98 39.75 -7.46
CA PRO A 334 -30.27 40.23 -6.98
C PRO A 334 -31.34 40.28 -8.08
N ASP A 335 -31.00 40.11 -9.35
CA ASP A 335 -31.92 40.37 -10.45
C ASP A 335 -32.49 39.09 -11.07
N ALA A 336 -33.43 38.48 -10.34
CA ALA A 336 -34.41 37.57 -10.93
C ALA A 336 -35.78 38.25 -11.11
N ILE A 337 -35.85 39.46 -11.67
CA ILE A 337 -37.11 39.96 -12.26
C ILE A 337 -36.84 40.89 -13.47
N SER A 338 -36.76 40.31 -14.66
CA SER A 338 -37.20 40.99 -15.88
C SER A 338 -38.63 40.52 -16.15
N GLU A 339 -39.63 41.25 -15.62
CA GLU A 339 -41.00 41.11 -16.10
C GLU A 339 -41.03 41.47 -17.59
N GLY A 340 -41.40 40.48 -18.41
CA GLY A 340 -41.94 40.76 -19.73
C GLY A 340 -43.41 41.13 -19.59
N GLU A 341 -43.74 42.40 -19.80
CA GLU A 341 -44.66 42.91 -20.83
C GLU A 341 -44.79 44.45 -20.73
#